data_AF-A0A8S9II94-F1
#
_entry.id   AF-A0A8S9II94-F1
#
_cell.length_a   1.000
_cell.length_b   1.000
_cell.length_c   1.000
_cell.angle_alpha   90.00
_cell.angle_beta   90.00
_cell.angle_gamma   90.00
#
_symmetry.space_group_name_H-M   'P 1'
#
loop_
_entity.id
_entity.type
_entity.pdbx_description
1 polymer ?
#
loop_
_entity_poly.entity_id
_entity_poly.type
_entity_poly.pdbx_seq_one_letter_code
_entity_poly.pdbx_strand_id
1 'polypeptide(L)' 'MRRCSFEEIVDVCMRCPGVRLDPEISMSDWSAEDLSHEQIRQASLDVYVCFQLGVCHRVNKEEAGDDRERRCRLNMI' A
#
# COMPACT_ATOMS: atom_id res chain seq x y z
N MET A 1 -10.50 -13.82 -7.22
CA MET A 1 -9.94 -12.56 -6.69
C MET A 1 -9.37 -11.78 -7.87
N ARG A 2 -9.85 -10.57 -8.15
CA ARG A 2 -9.12 -9.65 -9.03
C ARG A 2 -7.80 -9.31 -8.33
N ARG A 3 -6.70 -9.29 -9.09
CA ARG A 3 -5.42 -8.78 -8.59
C ARG A 3 -5.54 -7.26 -8.58
N CYS A 4 -5.51 -6.64 -7.41
CA CYS A 4 -5.37 -5.18 -7.29
C CYS A 4 -3.87 -4.85 -7.27
N SER A 5 -3.48 -3.73 -7.88
CA SER A 5 -2.12 -3.21 -7.76
C SER A 5 -1.86 -2.70 -6.34
N PHE A 6 -0.59 -2.52 -5.99
CA PHE A 6 -0.21 -1.93 -4.70
C PHE A 6 -0.84 -0.54 -4.53
N GLU A 7 -0.74 0.29 -5.56
CA GLU A 7 -1.29 1.65 -5.60
C GLU A 7 -2.80 1.68 -5.41
N GLU A 8 -3.52 0.75 -6.05
CA GLU A 8 -4.98 0.61 -5.88
C GLU A 8 -5.35 0.26 -4.43
N ILE A 9 -4.58 -0.60 -3.77
CA ILE A 9 -4.81 -0.96 -2.36
C ILE A 9 -4.56 0.26 -1.45
N VAL A 10 -3.48 1.00 -1.71
CA VAL A 10 -3.12 2.20 -0.92
C VAL A 10 -4.17 3.28 -1.07
N ASP A 11 -4.61 3.56 -2.29
CA ASP A 11 -5.63 4.58 -2.54
C ASP A 11 -6.95 4.23 -1.83
N VAL A 12 -7.43 2.99 -1.98
CA VAL A 12 -8.68 2.54 -1.37
C VAL A 12 -8.60 2.52 0.16
N CYS A 13 -7.53 2.01 0.74
CA CYS A 13 -7.43 1.80 2.18
C CYS A 13 -6.98 3.04 2.96
N MET A 14 -6.12 3.87 2.37
CA MET A 14 -5.54 5.03 3.05
C MET A 14 -6.11 6.36 2.55
N ARG A 15 -6.93 6.38 1.49
CA ARG A 15 -7.43 7.60 0.83
C ARG A 15 -6.31 8.58 0.49
N CYS A 16 -5.14 8.04 0.16
CA CYS A 16 -3.95 8.79 -0.17
C CYS A 16 -3.62 8.56 -1.64
N PRO A 17 -4.29 9.28 -2.56
CA PRO A 17 -4.05 9.14 -3.98
C PRO A 17 -2.63 9.62 -4.32
N GLY A 18 -1.97 8.92 -5.24
CA GLY A 18 -0.67 9.33 -5.78
C GLY A 18 0.55 8.68 -5.14
N VAL A 19 0.38 7.74 -4.20
CA VAL A 19 1.48 6.84 -3.84
C VAL A 19 1.72 5.90 -5.03
N ARG A 20 2.81 6.14 -5.75
CA ARG A 20 3.27 5.27 -6.84
C ARG A 20 4.78 5.09 -6.70
N LEU A 21 5.23 3.84 -6.79
CA LEU A 21 6.65 3.55 -6.83
C LEU A 21 7.19 3.97 -8.20
N ASP A 22 8.41 4.50 -8.20
CA ASP A 22 9.07 4.87 -9.43
C ASP A 22 9.60 3.58 -10.08
N PRO A 23 9.19 3.22 -11.31
CA PRO A 23 9.68 2.02 -11.97
C PRO A 23 11.20 2.03 -12.17
N GLU A 24 11.81 3.19 -12.38
CA GLU A 24 13.25 3.31 -12.61
C GLU A 24 14.03 3.00 -11.33
N ILE A 25 13.54 3.50 -10.18
CA ILE A 25 14.10 3.16 -8.86
C ILE A 25 13.80 1.69 -8.52
N SER A 26 12.59 1.22 -8.80
CA SER A 26 12.16 -0.14 -8.45
C SER A 26 12.98 -1.21 -9.17
N MET A 27 13.42 -0.93 -10.40
CA MET A 27 14.26 -1.82 -11.20
C MET A 27 15.75 -1.48 -11.15
N SER A 28 16.15 -0.53 -10.30
CA SER A 28 17.57 -0.17 -10.09
C SER A 28 18.35 -1.27 -9.35
N ASP A 29 19.67 -1.09 -9.24
CA ASP A 29 20.52 -2.02 -8.51
C ASP A 29 20.37 -1.85 -6.99
N TRP A 30 19.59 -2.75 -6.37
CA TRP A 30 19.40 -2.83 -4.92
C TRP A 30 20.49 -3.61 -4.19
N SER A 31 21.47 -4.15 -4.92
CA SER A 31 22.63 -4.85 -4.35
C SER A 31 23.85 -3.95 -4.20
N ALA A 32 23.74 -2.68 -4.61
CA ALA A 32 24.79 -1.68 -4.46
C ALA A 32 25.21 -1.51 -2.98
N GLU A 33 26.50 -1.26 -2.76
CA GLU A 33 27.07 -1.01 -1.43
C GLU A 33 26.46 0.24 -0.78
N ASP A 34 26.31 1.31 -1.58
CA ASP A 34 25.64 2.54 -1.20
C ASP A 34 24.36 2.73 -2.03
N LEU A 35 23.22 2.85 -1.35
CA LEU A 35 21.94 3.14 -1.99
C LEU A 35 21.78 4.64 -2.24
N SER A 36 21.16 4.99 -3.36
CA SER A 36 20.79 6.38 -3.64
C SER A 36 19.73 6.87 -2.64
N HIS A 37 19.66 8.18 -2.44
CA HIS A 37 18.61 8.79 -1.61
C HIS A 37 17.21 8.44 -2.11
N GLU A 38 17.05 8.26 -3.42
CA GLU A 38 15.80 7.89 -4.06
C GLU A 38 15.40 6.44 -3.74
N GLN A 39 16.35 5.50 -3.79
CA GLN A 39 16.16 4.11 -3.34
C GLN A 39 15.77 4.07 -1.85
N ILE A 40 16.52 4.77 -0.98
CA ILE A 40 16.23 4.84 0.45
C ILE A 40 14.82 5.40 0.70
N ARG A 41 14.45 6.48 0.01
CA ARG A 41 13.13 7.10 0.12
C ARG A 41 12.04 6.13 -0.30
N GLN A 42 12.21 5.43 -1.41
CA GLN A 42 11.23 4.46 -1.90
C GLN A 42 11.05 3.30 -0.92
N ALA A 43 12.12 2.68 -0.46
CA ALA A 43 12.05 1.59 0.52
C ALA A 43 11.39 2.04 1.85
N SER A 44 11.67 3.27 2.27
CA SER A 44 11.05 3.85 3.47
C SER A 44 9.53 4.06 3.30
N LEU A 45 9.10 4.52 2.12
CA LEU A 45 7.69 4.68 1.79
C LEU A 45 6.97 3.33 1.75
N ASP A 46 7.58 2.32 1.14
CA ASP A 46 7.02 0.97 1.07
C ASP A 46 6.70 0.41 2.46
N VAL A 47 7.68 0.46 3.38
CA VAL A 47 7.52 -0.05 4.74
C VAL A 47 6.46 0.74 5.51
N TYR A 48 6.48 2.07 5.40
CA TYR A 48 5.51 2.94 6.07
C TYR A 48 4.08 2.65 5.62
N VAL A 49 3.87 2.57 4.32
CA VAL A 49 2.56 2.30 3.72
C VAL A 49 2.06 0.91 4.11
N CYS A 50 2.91 -0.12 4.04
CA CYS A 50 2.56 -1.47 4.48
C CYS A 50 2.16 -1.52 5.97
N PHE A 51 2.88 -0.80 6.83
CA PHE A 51 2.54 -0.68 8.25
C PHE A 51 1.16 -0.03 8.45
N GLN A 52 0.91 1.10 7.79
CA GLN A 52 -0.37 1.81 7.89
C GLN A 52 -1.52 0.97 7.35
N LEU A 53 -1.35 0.25 6.24
CA LEU A 53 -2.34 -0.71 5.73
C LEU A 53 -2.69 -1.77 6.78
N GLY A 54 -1.69 -2.30 7.49
CA GLY A 54 -1.88 -3.25 8.58
C GLY A 54 -2.67 -2.65 9.76
N VAL A 55 -2.39 -1.40 10.13
CA VAL A 55 -3.14 -0.67 11.16
C VAL A 55 -4.59 -0.44 10.72
N CYS A 56 -4.80 0.08 9.51
CA CYS A 56 -6.13 0.28 8.93
C CYS A 56 -6.93 -1.03 8.90
N HIS A 57 -6.30 -2.16 8.55
CA HIS A 57 -6.96 -3.46 8.57
C HIS A 57 -7.38 -3.91 9.98
N ARG A 58 -6.59 -3.59 11.01
CA ARG A 58 -6.92 -3.91 12.41
C ARG A 58 -8.03 -3.02 12.96
N VAL A 59 -7.95 -1.70 12.75
CA VAL A 59 -8.96 -0.74 13.21
C VAL A 59 -10.33 -1.03 12.56
N ASN A 60 -10.34 -1.32 11.26
CA ASN A 60 -11.59 -1.70 10.57
C ASN A 60 -12.19 -3.04 11.06
N LYS A 61 -11.44 -3.87 11.80
CA LYS A 61 -11.96 -5.09 12.43
C LYS A 61 -12.52 -4.85 13.83
N GLU A 62 -12.07 -3.81 14.53
CA GLU A 62 -12.56 -3.47 15.87
C GLU A 62 -13.87 -2.66 15.81
N GLU A 63 -14.05 -1.82 14.78
CA GLU A 63 -15.35 -1.16 14.52
C GLU A 63 -16.38 -2.09 13.87
N ALA A 64 -15.93 -3.18 13.23
CA ALA A 64 -16.78 -4.20 12.65
C ALA A 64 -16.92 -5.39 13.60
N GLY A 65 -17.55 -5.17 14.75
CA GLY A 65 -18.27 -6.26 15.41
C GLY A 65 -19.29 -6.80 14.41
N ASP A 66 -19.05 -8.00 13.90
CA ASP A 66 -20.01 -8.81 13.14
C ASP A 66 -20.58 -8.17 11.85
N ASP A 67 -19.75 -8.03 10.81
CA ASP A 67 -20.26 -8.14 9.44
C ASP A 67 -19.11 -8.45 8.47
N ARG A 68 -18.94 -9.74 8.18
CA ARG A 68 -18.05 -10.23 7.12
C ARG A 68 -18.44 -9.53 5.80
N GLU A 69 -17.43 -9.11 5.04
CA GLU A 69 -17.56 -9.02 3.58
C GLU A 69 -18.41 -7.86 2.99
N ARG A 70 -18.46 -6.65 3.59
CA ARG A 70 -19.27 -5.54 3.02
C ARG A 70 -18.53 -4.37 2.37
N ARG A 71 -17.22 -4.16 2.55
CA ARG A 71 -16.58 -2.94 2.00
C ARG A 71 -15.79 -3.10 0.70
N CYS A 72 -15.53 -4.33 0.24
CA CYS A 72 -14.98 -4.57 -1.10
C CYS A 72 -16.06 -4.75 -2.19
N ARG A 73 -17.36 -4.64 -1.85
CA ARG A 73 -18.48 -4.79 -2.82
C ARG A 73 -19.12 -3.49 -3.28
N LEU A 74 -18.76 -2.32 -2.72
CA LEU A 74 -19.58 -1.13 -2.90
C LEU A 74 -19.14 -0.13 -3.98
N ASN A 75 -18.09 -0.37 -4.77
CA ASN A 75 -17.80 0.45 -5.96
C ASN A 75 -17.29 -0.42 -7.13
N MET A 76 -18.14 -1.34 -7.59
CA MET A 76 -18.06 -1.90 -8.94
C MET A 76 -19.36 -1.56 -9.67
N ILE A 77 -19.53 -0.26 -9.94
CA ILE A 77 -20.35 0.27 -11.03
C ILE A 77 -19.38 1.03 -11.93
#